data_AF-A0A817Y765-F1
#
_entry.id   AF-A0A817Y765-F1
#
_cell.length_a   1.000
_cell.length_b   1.000
_cell.length_c   1.000
_cell.angle_alpha   90.00
_cell.angle_beta   90.00
_cell.angle_gamma   90.00
#
_symmetry.space_group_name_H-M   'P 1'
#
loop_
_entity.id
_entity.type
_entity.pdbx_description
1 polymer ?
#
loop_
_entity_poly.entity_id
_entity_poly.type
_entity_poly.pdbx_seq_one_letter_code
_entity_poly.pdbx_strand_id
1 'polypeptide(L)'
;MSTENDPTEPTMQPTTILEIPSPKENTLSCGICEVNIPAADAYLTCINQKCHRVTCANCINTMVNMFFAQPTLNYPLKCGSCRTAFNKASVERVIINENYYEKYIACMLPLYWSKKCLDNDEELAKCPFCPYLEIHTTDACPIQFLTCQHPNCGKRSCLICLSVVQDDTDELTHRSRCVEYRHYKTLIDEAIATGSLRQCPHCELAGIKDDNCTHMTCARCSGKWCYFCGKKEEECNVDDDEYPSLSSHNNDWESNPDRCPMYLCKICELDDRWSAEDEDCLEFFHRCQTLRNLYEVLESIGEDILEELNDQYGIIDACGYSFDDIKDEENRILIKYEWNDS
;
A
#
# COMPACT_ATOMS: atom_id res chain seq x y z
N MET A 1 -100.02 -3.06 -14.37
CA MET A 1 -99.77 -1.83 -15.14
C MET A 1 -99.14 -0.83 -14.19
N SER A 2 -97.89 -0.41 -14.49
CA SER A 2 -97.23 0.88 -14.19
C SER A 2 -97.34 1.46 -12.77
N THR A 3 -96.32 2.00 -12.09
CA THR A 3 -94.97 2.50 -12.42
C THR A 3 -94.31 2.90 -11.08
N GLU A 4 -92.99 2.76 -11.01
CA GLU A 4 -91.96 3.60 -10.37
C GLU A 4 -92.28 4.44 -9.12
N ASN A 5 -91.43 4.30 -8.08
CA ASN A 5 -90.65 5.43 -7.54
C ASN A 5 -89.53 4.97 -6.60
N ASP A 6 -88.38 5.62 -6.81
CA ASP A 6 -87.08 5.53 -6.15
C ASP A 6 -87.10 6.09 -4.72
N PRO A 7 -86.23 5.62 -3.80
CA PRO A 7 -85.59 6.56 -2.89
C PRO A 7 -84.09 6.30 -2.68
N THR A 8 -83.36 7.39 -2.88
CA THR A 8 -81.94 7.68 -2.60
C THR A 8 -81.36 7.06 -1.32
N GLU A 9 -80.24 6.35 -1.50
CA GLU A 9 -79.34 5.82 -0.46
C GLU A 9 -78.39 6.91 0.09
N PRO A 10 -78.12 6.96 1.40
CA PRO A 10 -77.18 7.92 1.99
C PRO A 10 -75.73 7.44 1.85
N THR A 11 -74.87 8.33 1.35
CA THR A 11 -73.43 8.15 1.15
C THR A 11 -72.69 8.00 2.50
N MET A 12 -72.14 6.81 2.77
CA MET A 12 -71.19 6.60 3.87
C MET A 12 -69.78 7.04 3.43
N GLN A 13 -69.17 7.94 4.21
CA GLN A 13 -67.79 8.38 4.00
C GLN A 13 -66.79 7.29 4.42
N PRO A 14 -65.64 7.14 3.73
CA PRO A 14 -64.61 6.18 4.11
C PRO A 14 -63.89 6.67 5.37
N THR A 15 -63.80 5.79 6.37
CA THR A 15 -63.02 6.02 7.59
C THR A 15 -61.53 6.00 7.24
N THR A 16 -60.85 7.13 7.44
CA THR A 16 -59.41 7.28 7.24
C THR A 16 -58.65 6.36 8.21
N ILE A 17 -57.92 5.39 7.67
CA ILE A 17 -56.95 4.59 8.43
C ILE A 17 -55.78 5.52 8.76
N LEU A 18 -55.54 5.76 10.05
CA LEU A 18 -54.35 6.46 10.54
C LEU A 18 -53.14 5.54 10.35
N GLU A 19 -52.27 5.87 9.40
CA GLU A 19 -50.94 5.26 9.27
C GLU A 19 -50.08 5.63 10.48
N ILE A 20 -49.57 4.61 11.17
CA ILE A 20 -48.57 4.76 12.22
C ILE A 20 -47.22 5.03 11.53
N PRO A 21 -46.48 6.11 11.86
CA PRO A 21 -45.19 6.37 11.23
C PRO A 21 -44.18 5.29 11.65
N SER A 22 -43.48 4.71 10.68
CA SER A 22 -42.30 3.88 10.95
C SER A 22 -41.23 4.70 11.68
N PRO A 23 -40.40 4.10 12.55
CA PRO A 23 -39.33 4.82 13.23
C PRO A 23 -38.34 5.32 12.17
N LYS A 24 -38.07 6.64 12.15
CA LYS A 24 -36.96 7.19 11.37
C LYS A 24 -35.67 6.58 11.90
N GLU A 25 -35.06 5.69 11.13
CA GLU A 25 -33.75 5.14 11.47
C GLU A 25 -32.74 6.29 11.54
N ASN A 26 -32.11 6.46 12.70
CA ASN A 26 -31.05 7.45 12.88
C ASN A 26 -29.85 7.02 12.01
N THR A 27 -29.57 7.79 10.97
CA THR A 27 -28.38 7.62 10.12
C THR A 27 -27.25 8.54 10.57
N LEU A 28 -26.01 8.05 10.52
CA LEU A 28 -24.79 8.78 10.81
C LEU A 28 -23.92 8.86 9.55
N SER A 29 -23.18 9.96 9.37
CA SER A 29 -22.22 10.08 8.26
C SER A 29 -20.85 9.54 8.67
N CYS A 30 -20.26 8.71 7.80
CA CYS A 30 -18.91 8.19 8.01
C CYS A 30 -17.86 9.31 7.95
N GLY A 31 -16.94 9.36 8.91
CA GLY A 31 -15.86 10.35 8.95
C GLY A 31 -14.74 10.16 7.91
N ILE A 32 -14.85 9.17 7.03
CA ILE A 32 -13.84 8.88 5.98
C ILE A 32 -14.46 9.05 4.59
N CYS A 33 -15.50 8.27 4.27
CA CYS A 33 -16.13 8.32 2.95
C CYS A 33 -17.39 9.21 2.88
N GLU A 34 -17.79 9.82 4.00
CA GLU A 34 -18.96 10.70 4.13
C GLU A 34 -20.34 10.08 3.81
N VAL A 35 -20.36 8.78 3.45
CA VAL A 35 -21.59 8.01 3.24
C VAL A 35 -22.41 7.93 4.53
N ASN A 36 -23.72 8.13 4.39
CA ASN A 36 -24.69 7.96 5.48
C ASN A 36 -24.97 6.46 5.71
N ILE A 37 -24.76 6.00 6.93
CA ILE A 37 -24.98 4.63 7.37
C ILE A 37 -26.00 4.60 8.51
N PRO A 38 -26.79 3.54 8.68
CA PRO A 38 -27.56 3.33 9.90
C PRO A 38 -26.65 3.37 11.14
N ALA A 39 -27.10 3.98 12.24
CA ALA A 39 -26.29 4.08 13.45
C ALA A 39 -25.88 2.70 14.03
N ALA A 40 -26.66 1.66 13.76
CA ALA A 40 -26.35 0.28 14.13
C ALA A 40 -25.15 -0.30 13.35
N ASP A 41 -24.86 0.22 12.16
CA ASP A 41 -23.80 -0.23 11.26
C ASP A 41 -22.49 0.54 11.46
N ALA A 42 -22.44 1.42 12.46
CA ALA A 42 -21.22 2.11 12.85
C ALA A 42 -20.22 1.12 13.45
N TYR A 43 -19.12 0.87 12.73
CA TYR A 43 -18.14 -0.16 13.08
C TYR A 43 -17.19 0.29 14.19
N LEU A 44 -16.62 1.49 14.05
CA LEU A 44 -15.78 2.10 15.07
C LEU A 44 -16.19 3.55 15.30
N THR A 45 -16.13 4.00 16.54
CA THR A 45 -16.36 5.40 16.92
C THR A 45 -15.07 5.99 17.48
N CYS A 46 -14.72 7.19 17.02
CA CYS A 46 -13.55 7.90 17.52
C CYS A 46 -13.69 8.24 19.01
N ILE A 47 -12.66 7.91 19.79
CA ILE A 47 -12.62 8.20 21.25
C ILE A 47 -12.30 9.66 21.56
N ASN A 48 -11.85 10.44 20.57
CA ASN A 48 -11.56 11.85 20.77
C ASN A 48 -12.87 12.61 21.00
N GLN A 49 -12.99 13.22 22.17
CA GLN A 49 -14.18 13.93 22.63
C GLN A 49 -14.61 15.09 21.72
N LYS A 50 -13.68 15.65 20.94
CA LYS A 50 -13.98 16.72 19.99
C LYS A 50 -14.36 16.21 18.60
N CYS A 51 -14.03 14.96 18.28
CA CYS A 51 -14.26 14.40 16.94
C CYS A 51 -15.54 13.56 16.90
N HIS A 52 -15.61 12.51 17.73
CA HIS A 52 -16.73 11.55 17.81
C HIS A 52 -17.28 11.00 16.48
N ARG A 53 -16.54 11.15 15.37
CA ARG A 53 -16.94 10.62 14.07
C ARG A 53 -16.91 9.10 14.08
N VAL A 54 -17.84 8.51 13.34
CA VAL A 54 -17.97 7.06 13.14
C VAL A 54 -17.29 6.63 11.85
N THR A 55 -16.82 5.38 11.80
CA THR A 55 -16.30 4.77 10.59
C THR A 55 -17.16 3.57 10.21
N CYS A 56 -17.57 3.50 8.95
CA CYS A 56 -18.36 2.40 8.41
C CYS A 56 -17.52 1.13 8.24
N ALA A 57 -18.19 -0.02 8.07
CA ALA A 57 -17.53 -1.31 7.87
C ALA A 57 -16.54 -1.30 6.69
N ASN A 58 -16.94 -0.75 5.54
CA ASN A 58 -16.10 -0.71 4.34
C ASN A 58 -14.77 0.02 4.60
N CYS A 59 -14.84 1.24 5.14
CA CYS A 59 -13.64 2.01 5.43
C CYS A 59 -12.78 1.34 6.52
N ILE A 60 -13.38 0.69 7.52
CA ILE A 60 -12.61 -0.07 8.51
C ILE A 60 -11.91 -1.28 7.87
N ASN A 61 -12.57 -2.02 6.98
CA ASN A 61 -11.96 -3.14 6.27
C ASN A 61 -10.79 -2.67 5.39
N THR A 62 -10.94 -1.55 4.68
CA THR A 62 -9.84 -0.93 3.94
C THR A 62 -8.67 -0.58 4.86
N MET A 63 -8.95 0.08 5.99
CA MET A 63 -7.91 0.44 6.97
C MET A 63 -7.20 -0.80 7.56
N VAL A 64 -7.95 -1.85 7.86
CA VAL A 64 -7.41 -3.12 8.36
C VAL A 64 -6.55 -3.81 7.30
N ASN A 65 -6.96 -3.79 6.03
CA ASN A 65 -6.16 -4.32 4.92
C ASN A 65 -4.87 -3.53 4.72
N MET A 66 -4.92 -2.19 4.80
CA MET A 66 -3.72 -1.34 4.80
C MET A 66 -2.81 -1.66 5.99
N PHE A 67 -3.39 -1.91 7.17
CA PHE A 67 -2.63 -2.38 8.33
C PHE A 67 -1.92 -3.70 8.04
N PHE A 68 -2.60 -4.69 7.47
CA PHE A 68 -1.94 -5.95 7.12
C PHE A 68 -0.88 -5.84 6.04
N ALA A 69 -1.06 -4.92 5.08
CA ALA A 69 -0.08 -4.67 4.05
C ALA A 69 1.21 -4.05 4.62
N GLN A 70 1.08 -3.10 5.56
CA GLN A 70 2.24 -2.44 6.18
C GLN A 70 2.03 -2.22 7.69
N PRO A 71 2.19 -3.28 8.51
CA PRO A 71 1.86 -3.23 9.93
C PRO A 71 2.68 -2.20 10.72
N THR A 72 3.97 -2.05 10.39
CA THR A 72 4.91 -1.14 11.07
C THR A 72 4.47 0.31 10.98
N LEU A 73 3.88 0.67 9.84
CA LEU A 73 3.52 2.03 9.48
C LEU A 73 2.09 2.40 9.86
N ASN A 74 1.19 1.41 9.89
CA ASN A 74 -0.25 1.58 10.07
C ASN A 74 -0.75 1.16 11.46
N TYR A 75 0.14 0.70 12.34
CA TYR A 75 -0.16 0.47 13.75
C TYR A 75 0.14 1.69 14.65
N PRO A 76 -0.74 2.04 15.61
CA PRO A 76 -2.10 1.54 15.78
C PRO A 76 -3.05 2.11 14.72
N LEU A 77 -4.20 1.47 14.49
CA LEU A 77 -5.26 2.05 13.66
C LEU A 77 -5.75 3.38 14.26
N LYS A 78 -5.88 4.40 13.40
CA LYS A 78 -6.19 5.78 13.78
C LYS A 78 -7.44 6.29 13.08
N CYS A 79 -8.23 7.12 13.74
CA CYS A 79 -9.38 7.79 13.14
C CYS A 79 -8.99 8.52 11.86
N GLY A 80 -9.70 8.25 10.75
CA GLY A 80 -9.41 8.89 9.46
C GLY A 80 -9.59 10.41 9.48
N SER A 81 -10.44 10.94 10.36
CA SER A 81 -10.69 12.38 10.44
C SER A 81 -9.71 13.14 11.35
N CYS A 82 -9.44 12.64 12.56
CA CYS A 82 -8.63 13.36 13.56
C CYS A 82 -7.33 12.67 13.96
N ARG A 83 -7.01 11.53 13.34
CA ARG A 83 -5.79 10.72 13.57
C ARG A 83 -5.59 10.17 14.98
N THR A 84 -6.54 10.36 15.89
CA THR A 84 -6.50 9.75 17.23
C THR A 84 -6.57 8.24 17.10
N ALA A 85 -5.69 7.51 17.79
CA ALA A 85 -5.71 6.05 17.81
C ALA A 85 -7.07 5.55 18.32
N PHE A 86 -7.62 4.55 17.65
CA PHE A 86 -8.83 3.90 18.12
C PHE A 86 -8.57 3.13 19.42
N ASN A 87 -9.64 2.89 20.18
CA ASN A 87 -9.56 2.04 21.36
C ASN A 87 -9.17 0.61 20.95
N LYS A 88 -8.11 0.08 21.56
CA LYS A 88 -7.56 -1.26 21.26
C LYS A 88 -8.62 -2.36 21.32
N ALA A 89 -9.43 -2.41 22.37
CA ALA A 89 -10.47 -3.45 22.53
C ALA A 89 -11.56 -3.35 21.45
N SER A 90 -11.84 -2.15 20.95
CA SER A 90 -12.81 -1.98 19.85
C SER A 90 -12.25 -2.46 18.52
N VAL A 91 -10.96 -2.20 18.25
CA VAL A 91 -10.25 -2.74 17.08
C VAL A 91 -10.16 -4.27 17.15
N GLU A 92 -9.80 -4.84 18.30
CA GLU A 92 -9.70 -6.29 18.47
C GLU A 92 -11.04 -6.99 18.22
N ARG A 93 -12.18 -6.39 18.62
CA ARG A 93 -13.51 -6.92 18.29
C ARG A 93 -13.77 -6.95 16.79
N VAL A 94 -13.40 -5.90 16.06
CA VAL A 94 -13.51 -5.87 14.59
C VAL A 94 -12.68 -7.00 13.99
N ILE A 95 -11.42 -7.13 14.40
CA ILE A 95 -10.52 -8.18 13.93
C ILE A 95 -11.07 -9.59 14.17
N ILE A 96 -11.65 -9.83 15.35
CA ILE A 96 -12.25 -11.12 15.72
C ILE A 96 -13.51 -11.39 14.88
N ASN A 97 -14.41 -10.42 14.79
CA ASN A 97 -15.68 -10.58 14.08
C ASN A 97 -15.49 -10.84 12.57
N GLU A 98 -14.45 -10.23 11.98
CA GLU A 98 -14.11 -10.40 10.56
C GLU A 98 -13.19 -11.61 10.30
N ASN A 99 -12.96 -12.49 11.28
CA ASN A 99 -12.06 -13.64 11.18
C ASN A 99 -10.61 -13.29 10.77
N TYR A 100 -10.15 -12.06 11.05
CA TYR A 100 -8.77 -11.65 10.77
C TYR A 100 -7.79 -11.97 11.90
N TYR A 101 -8.23 -12.66 12.95
CA TYR A 101 -7.45 -12.84 14.18
C TYR A 101 -6.07 -13.44 13.95
N GLU A 102 -5.97 -14.52 13.16
CA GLU A 102 -4.67 -15.16 12.87
C GLU A 102 -3.72 -14.22 12.12
N LYS A 103 -4.22 -13.51 11.11
CA LYS A 103 -3.45 -12.53 10.33
C LYS A 103 -3.01 -11.36 11.20
N TYR A 104 -3.88 -10.90 12.09
CA TYR A 104 -3.58 -9.84 13.06
C TYR A 104 -2.51 -10.24 14.04
N ILE A 105 -2.58 -11.42 14.64
CA ILE A 105 -1.52 -11.92 15.52
C ILE A 105 -0.20 -12.08 14.75
N ALA A 106 -0.23 -12.62 13.53
CA ALA A 106 0.94 -12.76 12.67
C ALA A 106 1.61 -11.43 12.32
N CYS A 107 0.85 -10.33 12.21
CA CYS A 107 1.39 -8.99 12.01
C CYS A 107 1.83 -8.33 13.32
N MET A 108 1.06 -8.50 14.39
CA MET A 108 1.26 -7.82 15.67
C MET A 108 2.42 -8.38 16.48
N LEU A 109 2.66 -9.70 16.44
CA LEU A 109 3.78 -10.33 17.13
C LEU A 109 5.14 -9.77 16.67
N PRO A 110 5.46 -9.73 15.36
CA PRO A 110 6.67 -9.07 14.88
C PRO A 110 6.81 -7.62 15.35
N LEU A 111 5.72 -6.84 15.28
CA LEU A 111 5.73 -5.43 15.68
C LEU A 111 5.99 -5.23 17.17
N TYR A 112 5.37 -6.06 17.99
CA TYR A 112 5.55 -6.02 19.42
C TYR A 112 6.98 -6.43 19.77
N TRP A 113 7.48 -7.54 19.21
CA TRP A 113 8.84 -7.99 19.46
C TRP A 113 9.86 -6.94 19.02
N SER A 114 9.79 -6.48 17.78
CA SER A 114 10.70 -5.45 17.24
C SER A 114 10.72 -4.13 18.01
N LYS A 115 9.61 -3.71 18.63
CA LYS A 115 9.54 -2.42 19.35
C LYS A 115 9.75 -2.52 20.85
N LYS A 116 9.56 -3.70 21.45
CA LYS A 116 9.44 -3.85 22.91
C LYS A 116 10.21 -5.02 23.51
N CYS A 117 10.69 -5.95 22.70
CA CYS A 117 11.31 -7.18 23.20
C CYS A 117 12.67 -7.49 22.59
N LEU A 118 13.09 -6.82 21.52
CA LEU A 118 14.45 -6.92 21.03
C LEU A 118 15.36 -6.03 21.86
N ASP A 119 16.44 -6.61 22.37
CA ASP A 119 17.61 -5.87 22.83
C ASP A 119 18.42 -5.33 21.64
N ASN A 120 19.45 -4.50 21.89
CA ASN A 120 20.22 -3.84 20.82
C ASN A 120 20.99 -4.82 19.92
N ASP A 121 21.22 -6.03 20.41
CA ASP A 121 21.93 -7.14 19.78
C ASP A 121 20.97 -8.27 19.40
N GLU A 122 19.67 -7.99 19.22
CA GLU A 122 18.70 -8.99 18.79
C GLU A 122 17.99 -8.58 17.50
N GLU A 123 17.72 -9.55 16.64
CA GLU A 123 16.91 -9.37 15.45
C GLU A 123 15.83 -10.45 15.33
N LEU A 124 14.74 -10.12 14.61
CA LEU A 124 13.65 -11.05 14.37
C LEU A 124 13.89 -11.81 13.06
N ALA A 125 14.09 -13.12 13.17
CA ALA A 125 14.22 -14.00 12.01
C ALA A 125 12.88 -14.64 11.65
N LYS A 126 12.51 -14.57 10.37
CA LYS A 126 11.29 -15.20 9.83
C LYS A 126 11.64 -16.44 9.01
N CYS A 127 10.89 -17.52 9.21
CA CYS A 127 10.96 -18.68 8.32
C CYS A 127 10.49 -18.32 6.90
N PRO A 128 11.27 -18.61 5.84
CA PRO A 128 10.84 -18.35 4.47
C PRO A 128 9.63 -19.20 4.02
N PHE A 129 9.36 -20.29 4.73
CA PHE A 129 8.41 -21.32 4.30
C PHE A 129 7.13 -21.41 5.13
N CYS A 130 7.04 -20.67 6.23
CA CYS A 130 5.85 -20.63 7.07
C CYS A 130 5.82 -19.34 7.92
N PRO A 131 4.70 -19.02 8.60
CA PRO A 131 4.59 -17.81 9.42
C PRO A 131 5.44 -17.78 10.71
N TYR A 132 6.28 -18.80 10.95
CA TYR A 132 7.10 -18.90 12.15
C TYR A 132 8.16 -17.80 12.21
N LEU A 133 8.36 -17.29 13.42
CA LEU A 133 9.24 -16.17 13.76
C LEU A 133 9.94 -16.50 15.07
N GLU A 134 11.21 -16.15 15.19
CA GLU A 134 11.96 -16.25 16.43
C GLU A 134 12.97 -15.11 16.57
N ILE A 135 13.31 -14.79 17.82
CA ILE A 135 14.32 -13.81 18.18
C ILE A 135 15.67 -14.52 18.18
N HIS A 136 16.67 -13.86 17.61
CA HIS A 136 18.05 -14.33 17.57
C HIS A 136 18.99 -13.22 17.99
N THR A 137 20.10 -13.60 18.63
CA THR A 137 21.17 -12.68 18.98
C THR A 137 22.07 -12.43 17.76
N THR A 138 22.28 -11.17 17.44
CA THR A 138 23.25 -10.69 16.46
C THR A 138 24.62 -10.56 17.14
N ASP A 139 25.20 -11.68 17.54
CA ASP A 139 26.56 -11.75 18.06
C ASP A 139 27.55 -11.43 16.91
N ALA A 140 27.74 -10.14 16.64
CA ALA A 140 28.61 -9.54 15.62
C ALA A 140 28.38 -9.95 14.14
N CYS A 141 27.48 -10.89 13.84
CA CYS A 141 27.16 -11.31 12.48
C CYS A 141 25.65 -11.56 12.33
N PRO A 142 25.01 -11.04 11.27
CA PRO A 142 23.60 -11.31 11.01
C PRO A 142 23.37 -12.80 10.78
N ILE A 143 22.25 -13.32 11.27
CA ILE A 143 21.96 -14.75 11.21
C ILE A 143 21.90 -15.17 9.74
N GLN A 144 22.58 -16.26 9.45
CA GLN A 144 22.59 -16.81 8.11
C GLN A 144 21.62 -17.97 7.95
N PHE A 145 21.42 -18.76 9.00
CA PHE A 145 20.62 -19.97 8.95
C PHE A 145 19.61 -20.01 10.07
N LEU A 146 18.40 -20.43 9.71
CA LEU A 146 17.29 -20.60 10.63
C LEU A 146 16.83 -22.04 10.59
N THR A 147 16.74 -22.69 11.75
CA THR A 147 16.08 -24.00 11.87
C THR A 147 14.70 -23.78 12.47
N CYS A 148 13.67 -23.87 11.62
CA CYS A 148 12.31 -23.54 12.00
C CYS A 148 11.77 -24.51 13.08
N GLN A 149 11.40 -23.98 14.24
CA GLN A 149 10.82 -24.76 15.34
C GLN A 149 9.31 -25.00 15.20
N HIS A 150 8.70 -24.55 14.10
CA HIS A 150 7.29 -24.83 13.86
C HIS A 150 7.08 -26.35 13.66
N PRO A 151 6.15 -26.99 14.40
CA PRO A 151 6.00 -28.46 14.42
C PRO A 151 5.79 -29.09 13.03
N ASN A 152 5.15 -28.36 12.12
CA ASN A 152 4.86 -28.84 10.76
C ASN A 152 5.86 -28.37 9.69
N CYS A 153 6.87 -27.57 10.07
CA CYS A 153 7.86 -27.07 9.11
C CYS A 153 9.20 -27.78 9.30
N GLY A 154 9.88 -27.57 10.44
CA GLY A 154 11.17 -28.20 10.73
C GLY A 154 12.31 -27.86 9.77
N LYS A 155 12.08 -27.06 8.73
CA LYS A 155 13.06 -26.79 7.68
C LYS A 155 14.20 -25.93 8.21
N ARG A 156 15.42 -26.27 7.79
CA ARG A 156 16.59 -25.41 7.90
C ARG A 156 16.68 -24.55 6.64
N SER A 157 16.86 -23.24 6.79
CA SER A 157 16.82 -22.29 5.68
C SER A 157 17.92 -21.26 5.76
N CYS A 158 18.50 -20.89 4.61
CA CYS A 158 19.36 -19.72 4.52
C CYS A 158 18.49 -18.45 4.48
N LEU A 159 18.77 -17.47 5.35
CA LEU A 159 18.00 -16.22 5.43
C LEU A 159 18.40 -15.20 4.35
N ILE A 160 19.44 -15.49 3.58
CA ILE A 160 19.90 -14.62 2.50
C ILE A 160 19.23 -15.03 1.21
N CYS A 161 19.38 -16.28 0.79
CA CYS A 161 18.80 -16.79 -0.46
C CYS A 161 17.40 -17.41 -0.31
N LEU A 162 16.93 -17.56 0.93
CA LEU A 162 15.61 -18.11 1.26
C LEU A 162 15.40 -19.59 0.85
N SER A 163 16.48 -20.31 0.50
CA SER A 163 16.46 -21.73 0.14
C SER A 163 16.56 -22.66 1.37
N VAL A 164 16.08 -23.89 1.20
CA VAL A 164 16.25 -24.97 2.19
C VAL A 164 17.70 -25.44 2.18
N VAL A 165 18.31 -25.53 3.36
CA VAL A 165 19.64 -26.11 3.57
C VAL A 165 19.49 -27.58 3.91
N GLN A 166 19.99 -28.46 3.06
CA GLN A 166 19.77 -29.91 3.19
C GLN A 166 20.73 -30.57 4.19
N ASP A 167 22.00 -30.17 4.17
CA ASP A 167 23.07 -30.78 4.98
C ASP A 167 24.22 -29.80 5.25
N ASP A 168 25.26 -30.28 5.95
CA ASP A 168 26.44 -29.48 6.33
C ASP A 168 27.30 -29.05 5.12
N THR A 169 27.29 -29.81 4.03
CA THR A 169 28.02 -29.47 2.80
C THR A 169 27.33 -28.31 2.09
N ASP A 170 26.00 -28.36 2.04
CA ASP A 170 25.15 -27.28 1.53
C ASP A 170 25.32 -26.01 2.38
N GLU A 171 25.34 -26.15 3.71
CA GLU A 171 25.60 -25.05 4.63
C GLU A 171 26.95 -24.35 4.37
N LEU A 172 28.02 -25.12 4.18
CA LEU A 172 29.34 -24.58 3.86
C LEU A 172 29.33 -23.77 2.56
N THR A 173 28.59 -24.26 1.55
CA THR A 173 28.41 -23.56 0.27
C THR A 173 27.68 -22.23 0.46
N HIS A 174 26.62 -22.21 1.28
CA HIS A 174 25.93 -20.98 1.63
C HIS A 174 26.83 -20.02 2.42
N ARG A 175 27.63 -20.51 3.38
CA ARG A 175 28.55 -19.67 4.18
C ARG A 175 29.57 -18.93 3.32
N SER A 176 30.13 -19.58 2.31
CA SER A 176 31.11 -18.93 1.44
C SER A 176 30.45 -17.93 0.50
N ARG A 177 29.33 -18.29 -0.14
CA ARG A 177 28.74 -17.48 -1.23
C ARG A 177 27.71 -16.47 -0.73
N CYS A 178 26.74 -16.91 0.06
CA CYS A 178 25.62 -16.03 0.44
C CYS A 178 26.08 -14.89 1.36
N VAL A 179 27.11 -15.07 2.20
CA VAL A 179 27.64 -13.99 3.04
C VAL A 179 28.22 -12.87 2.17
N GLU A 180 29.00 -13.22 1.16
CA GLU A 180 29.59 -12.27 0.20
C GLU A 180 28.49 -11.50 -0.54
N TYR A 181 27.48 -12.21 -1.02
CA TYR A 181 26.39 -11.63 -1.80
C TYR A 181 25.30 -10.92 -1.00
N ARG A 182 25.33 -11.00 0.35
CA ARG A 182 24.28 -10.43 1.21
C ARG A 182 24.04 -8.96 0.89
N HIS A 183 25.12 -8.18 0.85
CA HIS A 183 25.02 -6.73 0.64
C HIS A 183 24.40 -6.40 -0.72
N TYR A 184 24.87 -7.05 -1.79
CA TYR A 184 24.36 -6.83 -3.13
C TYR A 184 22.90 -7.28 -3.29
N LYS A 185 22.53 -8.41 -2.69
CA LYS A 185 21.14 -8.84 -2.66
C LYS A 185 20.24 -7.80 -1.99
N THR A 186 20.67 -7.21 -0.88
CA THR A 186 19.92 -6.15 -0.20
C THR A 186 19.70 -4.96 -1.12
N LEU A 187 20.70 -4.53 -1.90
CA LEU A 187 20.55 -3.44 -2.88
C LEU A 187 19.49 -3.76 -3.94
N ILE A 188 19.47 -4.99 -4.45
CA ILE A 188 18.48 -5.44 -5.44
C ILE A 188 17.08 -5.49 -4.83
N ASP A 189 16.94 -6.10 -3.65
CA ASP A 189 15.66 -6.20 -2.93
C ASP A 189 15.09 -4.80 -2.64
N GLU A 190 15.94 -3.86 -2.22
CA GLU A 190 15.58 -2.46 -1.99
C GLU A 190 15.18 -1.75 -3.29
N ALA A 191 15.90 -1.95 -4.39
CA ALA A 191 15.57 -1.38 -5.69
C ALA A 191 14.19 -1.83 -6.19
N ILE A 192 13.89 -3.13 -6.09
CA ILE A 192 12.60 -3.72 -6.45
C ILE A 192 11.49 -3.20 -5.52
N ALA A 193 11.73 -3.24 -4.21
CA ALA A 193 10.76 -2.81 -3.22
C ALA A 193 10.41 -1.34 -3.38
N THR A 194 11.40 -0.47 -3.57
CA THR A 194 11.20 0.98 -3.72
C THR A 194 10.69 1.38 -5.10
N GLY A 195 10.93 0.59 -6.14
CA GLY A 195 10.38 0.84 -7.48
C GLY A 195 8.88 0.53 -7.58
N SER A 196 8.43 -0.46 -6.81
CA SER A 196 7.04 -0.92 -6.77
C SER A 196 6.10 -0.03 -5.94
N LEU A 197 6.62 1.06 -5.35
CA LEU A 197 5.86 1.97 -4.48
C LEU A 197 6.44 3.38 -4.54
N ARG A 198 5.75 4.34 -3.93
CA ARG A 198 6.32 5.66 -3.66
C ARG A 198 6.31 5.96 -2.17
N GLN A 199 7.36 6.63 -1.71
CA GLN A 199 7.48 7.06 -0.32
C GLN A 199 7.14 8.54 -0.20
N CYS A 200 6.39 8.89 0.84
CA CYS A 200 6.13 10.29 1.16
C CYS A 200 7.45 11.03 1.49
N PRO A 201 7.79 12.13 0.80
CA PRO A 201 9.04 12.86 1.00
C PRO A 201 9.14 13.59 2.36
N HIS A 202 8.07 13.58 3.16
CA HIS A 202 8.06 14.18 4.51
C HIS A 202 8.25 13.17 5.64
N CYS A 203 7.87 11.90 5.44
CA CYS A 203 7.79 10.93 6.55
C CYS A 203 7.94 9.46 6.13
N GLU A 204 8.33 9.22 4.88
CA GLU A 204 8.69 7.92 4.30
C GLU A 204 7.56 6.88 4.34
N LEU A 205 6.31 7.31 4.54
CA LEU A 205 5.17 6.41 4.39
C LEU A 205 5.10 5.91 2.94
N ALA A 206 5.33 4.62 2.74
CA ALA A 206 5.26 3.94 1.46
C ALA A 206 3.81 3.67 1.05
N GLY A 207 3.49 3.87 -0.23
CA GLY A 207 2.16 3.57 -0.76
C GLY A 207 2.13 3.49 -2.28
N ILE A 208 1.12 2.79 -2.77
CA ILE A 208 0.71 2.79 -4.17
C ILE A 208 -0.48 3.73 -4.29
N LYS A 209 -0.53 4.53 -5.35
CA LYS A 209 -1.67 5.42 -5.61
C LYS A 209 -2.86 4.61 -6.12
N ASP A 210 -4.07 5.11 -5.91
CA ASP A 210 -5.29 4.63 -6.55
C ASP A 210 -5.64 5.42 -7.82
N ASP A 211 -6.78 5.09 -8.45
CA ASP A 211 -7.30 5.61 -9.72
C ASP A 211 -7.74 7.09 -9.63
N ASN A 212 -6.79 7.99 -9.40
CA ASN A 212 -7.05 9.43 -9.30
C ASN A 212 -5.89 10.28 -9.87
N CYS A 213 -5.92 11.60 -9.67
CA CYS A 213 -4.82 12.50 -10.03
C CYS A 213 -3.50 12.19 -9.28
N THR A 214 -2.35 12.62 -9.81
CA THR A 214 -1.01 12.41 -9.21
C THR A 214 -0.76 13.22 -7.93
N HIS A 215 -1.73 14.00 -7.45
CA HIS A 215 -1.61 14.74 -6.19
C HIS A 215 -1.83 13.81 -5.00
N MET A 216 -0.84 13.78 -4.10
CA MET A 216 -0.91 12.98 -2.89
C MET A 216 -1.05 13.87 -1.67
N THR A 217 -1.89 13.45 -0.73
CA THR A 217 -1.87 13.95 0.65
C THR A 217 -1.55 12.78 1.57
N CYS A 218 -0.41 12.86 2.26
CA CYS A 218 0.08 11.75 3.07
C CYS A 218 -0.86 11.40 4.22
N ALA A 219 -1.25 10.14 4.32
CA ALA A 219 -2.11 9.66 5.39
C ALA A 219 -1.47 9.72 6.80
N ARG A 220 -0.15 9.90 6.89
CA ARG A 220 0.55 10.00 8.19
C ARG A 220 0.78 11.44 8.62
N CYS A 221 1.41 12.24 7.78
CA CYS A 221 1.83 13.60 8.13
C CYS A 221 0.96 14.70 7.51
N SER A 222 0.01 14.35 6.65
CA SER A 222 -0.81 15.29 5.87
C SER A 222 -0.02 16.20 4.90
N GLY A 223 1.29 15.95 4.72
CA GLY A 223 2.10 16.65 3.73
C GLY A 223 1.62 16.34 2.31
N LYS A 224 1.63 17.36 1.46
CA LYS A 224 1.21 17.27 0.05
C LYS A 224 2.42 17.10 -0.84
N TRP A 225 2.30 16.24 -1.84
CA TRP A 225 3.42 15.90 -2.74
C TRP A 225 2.90 15.32 -4.06
N CYS A 226 3.74 15.32 -5.08
CA CYS A 226 3.41 14.73 -6.39
C CYS A 226 3.86 13.27 -6.45
N TYR A 227 2.94 12.35 -6.74
CA TYR A 227 3.23 10.91 -6.86
C TYR A 227 4.24 10.61 -7.97
N PHE A 228 4.13 11.33 -9.08
CA PHE A 228 4.92 11.09 -10.28
C PHE A 228 6.41 11.38 -10.03
N CYS A 229 6.73 12.61 -9.58
CA CYS A 229 8.11 13.03 -9.33
C CYS A 229 8.61 12.79 -7.90
N GLY A 230 7.73 12.46 -6.96
CA GLY A 230 8.07 12.22 -5.55
C GLY A 230 8.43 13.48 -4.74
N LYS A 231 8.32 14.68 -5.32
CA LYS A 231 8.67 15.95 -4.68
C LYS A 231 7.56 16.49 -3.79
N LYS A 232 7.91 17.24 -2.74
CA LYS A 232 6.95 17.99 -1.91
C LYS A 232 6.26 19.08 -2.74
N GLU A 233 5.08 19.54 -2.33
CA GLU A 233 4.36 20.64 -3.01
C GLU A 233 5.24 21.88 -3.15
N GLU A 234 6.03 22.22 -2.13
CA GLU A 234 6.97 23.35 -2.14
C GLU A 234 8.23 23.15 -3.00
N GLU A 235 8.52 21.93 -3.43
CA GLU A 235 9.69 21.57 -4.28
C GLU A 235 9.28 21.34 -5.75
N CYS A 236 7.98 21.35 -6.03
CA CYS A 236 7.45 21.20 -7.37
C CYS A 236 7.66 22.50 -8.17
N ASN A 237 8.01 22.37 -9.46
CA ASN A 237 8.06 23.53 -10.34
C ASN A 237 6.62 24.03 -10.56
N VAL A 238 6.35 25.31 -10.32
CA VAL A 238 5.04 25.99 -10.40
C VAL A 238 5.17 27.33 -11.12
N ASP A 239 4.08 27.90 -11.64
CA ASP A 239 4.10 29.16 -12.41
C ASP A 239 4.04 30.39 -11.50
N ASP A 240 3.52 30.20 -10.28
CA ASP A 240 3.26 31.24 -9.30
C ASP A 240 3.96 30.92 -7.98
N ASP A 241 5.06 31.63 -7.72
CA ASP A 241 5.83 31.54 -6.47
C ASP A 241 5.02 32.03 -5.25
N GLU A 242 3.96 32.82 -5.44
CA GLU A 242 3.16 33.38 -4.35
C GLU A 242 2.17 32.34 -3.79
N TYR A 243 1.68 31.41 -4.62
CA TYR A 243 0.76 30.34 -4.22
C TYR A 243 1.10 28.99 -4.89
N PRO A 244 2.22 28.35 -4.50
CA PRO A 244 2.58 27.05 -5.03
C PRO A 244 1.48 26.02 -4.74
N SER A 245 1.00 25.37 -5.80
CA SER A 245 0.03 24.30 -5.69
C SER A 245 0.40 23.17 -6.64
N LEU A 246 0.10 21.94 -6.25
CA LEU A 246 0.29 20.79 -7.14
C LEU A 246 -0.50 20.92 -8.44
N SER A 247 -1.62 21.66 -8.45
CA SER A 247 -2.36 21.97 -9.68
C SER A 247 -1.51 22.77 -10.67
N SER A 248 -0.79 23.81 -10.21
CA SER A 248 0.10 24.58 -11.09
C SER A 248 1.29 23.74 -11.58
N HIS A 249 1.73 22.76 -10.78
CA HIS A 249 2.79 21.83 -11.19
C HIS A 249 2.40 20.87 -12.33
N ASN A 250 1.10 20.69 -12.60
CA ASN A 250 0.67 19.89 -13.74
C ASN A 250 0.21 20.71 -14.94
N ASN A 251 0.25 22.05 -14.86
CA ASN A 251 -0.08 22.88 -16.01
C ASN A 251 1.00 22.75 -17.09
N ASP A 252 0.55 22.67 -18.34
CA ASP A 252 1.38 22.63 -19.55
C ASP A 252 2.49 21.55 -19.51
N TRP A 253 2.25 20.46 -18.78
CA TRP A 253 3.22 19.38 -18.58
C TRP A 253 3.63 18.71 -19.88
N GLU A 254 2.76 18.74 -20.88
CA GLU A 254 3.01 18.23 -22.23
C GLU A 254 4.15 18.98 -22.94
N SER A 255 4.38 20.23 -22.55
CA SER A 255 5.35 21.13 -23.18
C SER A 255 6.51 21.52 -22.26
N ASN A 256 6.48 21.09 -20.99
CA ASN A 256 7.46 21.46 -19.99
C ASN A 256 7.96 20.22 -19.22
N PRO A 257 9.22 19.78 -19.43
CA PRO A 257 9.74 18.56 -18.84
C PRO A 257 9.93 18.63 -17.31
N ASP A 258 9.89 19.84 -16.71
CA ASP A 258 9.96 20.02 -15.26
C ASP A 258 8.58 19.94 -14.58
N ARG A 259 7.51 19.86 -15.37
CA ARG A 259 6.13 19.65 -14.92
C ARG A 259 5.80 18.17 -15.00
N CYS A 260 4.72 17.76 -14.32
CA CYS A 260 4.31 16.36 -14.29
C CYS A 260 2.88 16.19 -14.79
N PRO A 261 2.51 15.02 -15.33
CA PRO A 261 1.14 14.75 -15.71
C PRO A 261 0.23 14.71 -14.48
N MET A 262 -0.94 15.34 -14.58
CA MET A 262 -1.99 15.23 -13.56
C MET A 262 -2.61 13.83 -13.53
N TYR A 263 -2.78 13.21 -14.70
CA TYR A 263 -3.32 11.86 -14.87
C TYR A 263 -2.37 11.04 -15.72
N LEU A 264 -2.05 9.82 -15.30
CA LEU A 264 -1.07 8.99 -16.00
C LEU A 264 -1.60 8.52 -17.36
N CYS A 265 -2.89 8.21 -17.48
CA CYS A 265 -3.54 7.88 -18.74
C CYS A 265 -3.46 8.97 -19.80
N LYS A 266 -3.19 10.23 -19.42
CA LYS A 266 -2.99 11.31 -20.40
C LYS A 266 -1.63 11.29 -21.08
N ILE A 267 -0.69 10.50 -20.57
CA ILE A 267 0.64 10.37 -21.18
C ILE A 267 0.55 9.65 -22.54
N CYS A 268 -0.46 8.80 -22.76
CA CYS A 268 -0.66 8.14 -24.06
C CYS A 268 -0.92 9.12 -25.22
N GLU A 269 -1.28 10.38 -24.93
CA GLU A 269 -1.45 11.42 -25.96
C GLU A 269 -0.10 11.90 -26.53
N LEU A 270 1.02 11.64 -25.83
CA LEU A 270 2.39 12.01 -26.21
C LEU A 270 3.30 10.81 -26.45
N ASP A 271 3.12 9.73 -25.69
CA ASP A 271 4.00 8.55 -25.69
C ASP A 271 3.14 7.29 -25.81
N ASP A 272 3.19 6.66 -26.99
CA ASP A 272 2.34 5.54 -27.39
C ASP A 272 2.58 4.24 -26.59
N ARG A 273 3.62 4.22 -25.75
CA ARG A 273 3.89 3.13 -24.80
C ARG A 273 2.93 3.11 -23.63
N TRP A 274 2.32 4.26 -23.30
CA TRP A 274 1.36 4.36 -22.21
C TRP A 274 -0.03 3.92 -22.67
N SER A 275 -0.71 3.14 -21.82
CA SER A 275 -2.12 2.79 -22.02
C SER A 275 -3.03 4.02 -21.82
N ALA A 276 -4.27 3.92 -22.27
CA ALA A 276 -5.33 4.86 -21.89
C ALA A 276 -6.05 4.44 -20.60
N GLU A 277 -5.79 3.22 -20.11
CA GLU A 277 -6.37 2.67 -18.89
C GLU A 277 -5.48 2.98 -17.67
N ASP A 278 -6.07 3.51 -16.59
CA ASP A 278 -5.32 4.02 -15.43
C ASP A 278 -4.49 2.92 -14.72
N GLU A 279 -5.02 1.70 -14.61
CA GLU A 279 -4.33 0.56 -13.96
C GLU A 279 -3.06 0.17 -14.71
N ASP A 280 -3.16 0.01 -16.04
CA ASP A 280 -2.03 -0.28 -16.92
C ASP A 280 -0.96 0.83 -16.86
N CYS A 281 -1.39 2.09 -16.80
CA CYS A 281 -0.45 3.22 -16.65
C CYS A 281 0.31 3.19 -15.33
N LEU A 282 -0.37 2.82 -14.24
CA LEU A 282 0.25 2.71 -12.93
C LEU A 282 1.25 1.55 -12.89
N GLU A 283 0.89 0.41 -13.47
CA GLU A 283 1.81 -0.73 -13.63
C GLU A 283 3.04 -0.33 -14.47
N PHE A 284 2.82 0.33 -15.60
CA PHE A 284 3.90 0.81 -16.47
C PHE A 284 4.83 1.80 -15.75
N PHE A 285 4.26 2.76 -15.01
CA PHE A 285 5.03 3.70 -14.19
C PHE A 285 5.95 2.98 -13.19
N HIS A 286 5.42 2.00 -12.46
CA HIS A 286 6.18 1.22 -11.48
C HIS A 286 7.23 0.32 -12.13
N ARG A 287 6.93 -0.25 -13.30
CA ARG A 287 7.90 -1.00 -14.10
C ARG A 287 9.08 -0.11 -14.47
N CYS A 288 8.84 1.06 -15.06
CA CYS A 288 9.91 2.00 -15.43
C CYS A 288 10.74 2.46 -14.22
N GLN A 289 10.09 2.77 -13.10
CA GLN A 289 10.78 3.18 -11.88
C GLN A 289 11.64 2.05 -11.31
N THR A 290 11.14 0.80 -11.31
CA THR A 290 11.89 -0.36 -10.84
C THR A 290 13.10 -0.63 -11.72
N LEU A 291 12.94 -0.58 -13.05
CA LEU A 291 14.04 -0.75 -13.99
C LEU A 291 15.10 0.35 -13.86
N ARG A 292 14.71 1.59 -13.57
CA ARG A 292 15.66 2.67 -13.22
C ARG A 292 16.47 2.33 -11.97
N ASN A 293 15.81 1.93 -10.89
CA ASN A 293 16.49 1.58 -9.64
C ASN A 293 17.42 0.37 -9.83
N LEU A 294 16.97 -0.66 -10.57
CA LEU A 294 17.78 -1.83 -10.89
C LEU A 294 18.99 -1.47 -11.75
N TYR A 295 18.86 -0.52 -12.67
CA TYR A 295 19.98 -0.02 -13.46
C TYR A 295 21.00 0.75 -12.61
N GLU A 296 20.54 1.54 -11.63
CA GLU A 296 21.46 2.18 -10.67
C GLU A 296 22.23 1.14 -9.84
N VAL A 297 21.57 0.03 -9.46
CA VAL A 297 22.25 -1.10 -8.82
C VAL A 297 23.26 -1.73 -9.76
N LEU A 298 22.88 -2.02 -11.01
CA LEU A 298 23.78 -2.56 -12.05
C LEU A 298 25.04 -1.71 -12.22
N GLU A 299 24.90 -0.38 -12.32
CA GLU A 299 26.03 0.55 -12.43
C GLU A 299 26.92 0.54 -11.17
N SER A 300 26.32 0.33 -9.99
CA SER A 300 27.06 0.35 -8.72
C SER A 300 27.83 -0.93 -8.43
N ILE A 301 27.30 -2.10 -8.78
CA ILE A 301 27.89 -3.41 -8.45
C ILE A 301 28.58 -4.07 -9.65
N GLY A 302 28.24 -3.64 -10.87
CA GLY A 302 28.73 -4.22 -12.11
C GLY A 302 27.88 -5.38 -12.63
N GLU A 303 27.94 -5.58 -13.95
CA GLU A 303 27.17 -6.59 -14.68
C GLU A 303 27.48 -8.01 -14.23
N ASP A 304 28.77 -8.37 -14.12
CA ASP A 304 29.20 -9.71 -13.73
C ASP A 304 28.62 -10.14 -12.37
N ILE A 305 28.58 -9.22 -11.40
CA ILE A 305 28.04 -9.50 -10.06
C ILE A 305 26.52 -9.66 -10.12
N LEU A 306 25.83 -8.80 -10.86
CA LEU A 306 24.38 -8.89 -10.99
C LEU A 306 23.96 -10.20 -11.68
N GLU A 307 24.67 -10.61 -12.74
CA GLU A 307 24.42 -11.87 -13.45
C GLU A 307 24.64 -13.07 -12.53
N GLU A 308 25.75 -13.14 -11.79
CA GLU A 308 25.98 -14.24 -10.85
C GLU A 308 24.91 -14.31 -9.75
N LEU A 309 24.46 -13.16 -9.24
CA LEU A 309 23.36 -13.10 -8.27
C LEU A 309 22.06 -13.62 -8.85
N ASN A 310 21.72 -13.26 -10.09
CA ASN A 310 20.50 -13.73 -10.72
C ASN A 310 20.58 -15.22 -11.08
N ASP A 311 21.71 -15.71 -11.58
CA ASP A 311 21.92 -17.14 -11.85
C ASP A 311 21.76 -17.96 -10.56
N GLN A 312 22.24 -17.43 -9.43
CA GLN A 312 22.20 -18.14 -8.16
C GLN A 312 20.82 -18.09 -7.49
N TYR A 313 20.11 -16.97 -7.58
CA TYR A 313 18.92 -16.72 -6.78
C TYR A 313 17.64 -16.46 -7.59
N GLY A 314 17.75 -16.21 -8.90
CA GLY A 314 16.65 -15.88 -9.78
C GLY A 314 15.89 -14.61 -9.39
N ILE A 315 16.54 -13.65 -8.71
CA ILE A 315 15.85 -12.50 -8.09
C ILE A 315 15.21 -11.59 -9.13
N ILE A 316 15.89 -11.36 -10.26
CA ILE A 316 15.39 -10.50 -11.33
C ILE A 316 14.24 -11.20 -12.06
N ASP A 317 14.46 -12.46 -12.45
CA ASP A 317 13.49 -13.24 -13.21
C ASP A 317 12.22 -13.53 -12.39
N ALA A 318 12.36 -13.86 -11.11
CA ALA A 318 11.24 -14.11 -10.20
C ALA A 318 10.36 -12.87 -9.98
N CYS A 319 10.89 -11.68 -10.26
CA CYS A 319 10.17 -10.40 -10.18
C CYS A 319 9.63 -9.92 -11.53
N GLY A 320 9.76 -10.71 -12.62
CA GLY A 320 9.18 -10.36 -13.93
C GLY A 320 10.01 -9.38 -14.75
N TYR A 321 11.32 -9.30 -14.47
CA TYR A 321 12.27 -8.48 -15.22
C TYR A 321 13.33 -9.37 -15.87
N SER A 322 14.03 -8.83 -16.86
CA SER A 322 15.20 -9.45 -17.49
C SER A 322 16.39 -8.49 -17.51
N PHE A 323 17.59 -9.00 -17.78
CA PHE A 323 18.77 -8.14 -17.95
C PHE A 323 18.63 -7.19 -19.13
N ASP A 324 18.03 -7.65 -20.23
CA ASP A 324 17.76 -6.81 -21.39
C ASP A 324 16.79 -5.67 -21.02
N ASP A 325 15.77 -5.95 -20.21
CA ASP A 325 14.86 -4.91 -19.70
C ASP A 325 15.61 -3.84 -18.88
N ILE A 326 16.55 -4.26 -18.03
CA ILE A 326 17.32 -3.36 -17.15
C ILE A 326 18.27 -2.49 -17.99
N LYS A 327 18.94 -3.07 -18.99
CA LYS A 327 19.93 -2.38 -19.84
C LYS A 327 19.29 -1.47 -20.87
N ASP A 328 18.09 -1.79 -21.34
CA ASP A 328 17.36 -0.96 -22.29
C ASP A 328 16.96 0.39 -21.67
N GLU A 329 17.57 1.46 -22.19
CA GLU A 329 17.32 2.83 -21.74
C GLU A 329 15.86 3.24 -21.97
N GLU A 330 15.24 2.74 -23.03
CA GLU A 330 13.85 3.03 -23.37
C GLU A 330 12.92 2.62 -22.23
N ASN A 331 13.18 1.48 -21.59
CA ASN A 331 12.35 0.98 -20.49
C ASN A 331 12.48 1.80 -19.19
N ARG A 332 13.49 2.67 -19.07
CA ARG A 332 13.74 3.49 -17.86
C ARG A 332 13.24 4.93 -18.02
N ILE A 333 12.88 5.34 -19.22
CA ILE A 333 12.35 6.67 -19.53
C ILE A 333 10.85 6.69 -19.24
N LEU A 334 10.44 7.57 -18.32
CA LEU A 334 9.03 7.72 -17.95
C LEU A 334 8.19 8.37 -19.06
N ILE A 335 8.67 9.46 -19.67
CA ILE A 335 7.95 10.16 -20.75
C ILE A 335 8.95 10.49 -21.86
N LYS A 336 8.62 10.11 -23.09
CA LYS A 336 9.32 10.59 -24.28
C LYS A 336 8.75 11.92 -24.73
N TYR A 337 9.57 12.96 -24.72
CA TYR A 337 9.23 14.24 -25.34
C TYR A 337 9.79 14.25 -26.76
N GLU A 338 8.92 14.25 -27.77
CA GLU A 338 9.33 14.56 -29.15
C GLU A 338 9.43 16.08 -29.30
N TRP A 339 10.62 16.63 -29.09
CA TRP A 339 10.89 18.03 -29.41
C TRP A 339 10.98 18.15 -30.93
N ASN A 340 9.94 18.69 -31.57
CA ASN A 340 10.05 19.19 -32.93
C ASN A 340 10.94 20.43 -32.90
N ASP A 341 12.25 20.25 -33.11
CA ASP A 341 13.19 21.35 -33.37
C ASP A 341 12.63 22.21 -34.51
N SER A 342 12.04 23.36 -34.15
CA SER A 342 11.44 24.34 -35.05
C SER A 342 12.30 25.60 -35.10
#